data_AF-A0A6V7INA7-F1
#
_entry.id   AF-A0A6V7INA7-F1
#
_cell.length_a   1.000
_cell.length_b   1.000
_cell.length_c   1.000
_cell.angle_alpha   90.00
_cell.angle_beta   90.00
_cell.angle_gamma   90.00
#
_symmetry.space_group_name_H-M   'P 1'
#
loop_
_entity.id
_entity.type
_entity.pdbx_description
1 polymer ?
#
loop_
_entity_poly.entity_id
_entity_poly.type
_entity_poly.pdbx_seq_one_letter_code
_entity_poly.pdbx_strand_id
1 'polypeptide(L)'
;NSSVLSQISKNSLIYSQVRGSKHWNPKWKKLRAQKVIKVKLPDYENDDDSDLSNEKMRSKLKEAGLQPSMPWMEKPIFISCTGSIFEEYVPPEGDGKYSTITGA
;
A
#
# COMPACT_ATOMS: atom_id res chain seq x y z
N ASN A 1 8.39 -61.35 -37.19
CA ASN A 1 7.24 -60.46 -37.43
C ASN A 1 6.82 -59.72 -36.16
N SER A 2 7.70 -58.88 -35.60
CA SER A 2 7.41 -58.10 -34.37
C SER A 2 7.78 -56.62 -34.47
N SER A 3 8.27 -56.15 -35.63
CA SER A 3 8.69 -54.76 -35.83
C SER A 3 7.64 -53.84 -36.46
N VAL A 4 6.49 -54.37 -36.90
CA VAL A 4 5.45 -53.60 -37.61
C VAL A 4 4.32 -53.13 -36.66
N LEU A 5 4.21 -53.72 -35.47
CA LEU A 5 3.17 -53.36 -34.48
C LEU A 5 3.58 -52.25 -33.50
N SER A 6 4.82 -51.74 -33.55
CA SER A 6 5.27 -50.65 -32.67
C SER A 6 5.05 -49.24 -33.25
N GLN A 7 4.52 -49.12 -34.47
CA GLN A 7 4.25 -47.84 -35.13
C GLN A 7 2.82 -47.34 -34.97
N ILE A 8 1.93 -48.14 -34.37
CA ILE A 8 0.56 -47.76 -34.08
C ILE A 8 0.46 -47.54 -32.57
N SER A 9 -0.05 -46.38 -32.14
CA SER A 9 -0.36 -46.01 -30.74
C SER A 9 0.67 -45.22 -29.90
N LYS A 10 1.50 -44.37 -30.51
CA LYS A 10 1.91 -43.12 -29.83
C LYS A 10 1.21 -41.88 -30.38
N ASN A 11 0.08 -42.07 -31.05
CA ASN A 11 -0.96 -41.06 -31.07
C ASN A 11 -1.66 -41.13 -29.71
N SER A 12 -0.95 -40.72 -28.64
CA SER A 12 -1.65 -40.25 -27.45
C SER A 12 -2.58 -39.16 -27.97
N LEU A 13 -3.88 -39.43 -27.97
CA LEU A 13 -4.89 -38.42 -28.20
C LEU A 13 -4.51 -37.23 -27.32
N ILE A 14 -3.88 -36.22 -27.92
CA ILE A 14 -3.84 -34.89 -27.35
C ILE A 14 -5.28 -34.46 -27.47
N TYR A 15 -6.08 -34.81 -26.46
CA TYR A 15 -7.34 -34.18 -26.19
C TYR A 15 -6.97 -32.72 -25.94
N SER A 16 -6.87 -31.94 -27.02
CA SER A 16 -6.74 -30.50 -26.96
C SER A 16 -8.06 -30.03 -26.39
N GLN A 17 -8.16 -30.05 -25.06
CA GLN A 17 -9.25 -29.48 -24.32
C GLN A 17 -9.40 -28.07 -24.89
N VAL A 18 -10.49 -27.84 -25.64
CA VAL A 18 -10.80 -26.57 -26.29
C VAL A 18 -11.09 -25.59 -25.16
N ARG A 19 -10.03 -25.09 -24.52
CA ARG A 19 -10.12 -24.07 -23.49
C ARG A 19 -10.38 -22.77 -24.24
N GLY A 20 -11.63 -22.32 -24.17
CA GLY A 20 -12.15 -21.14 -24.85
C GLY A 20 -11.36 -19.85 -24.64
N SER A 21 -11.65 -18.88 -25.52
CA SER A 21 -11.23 -17.47 -25.57
C SER A 21 -9.74 -17.20 -25.28
N LYS A 22 -8.84 -18.09 -25.72
CA LYS A 22 -7.41 -17.76 -25.81
C LYS A 22 -7.09 -17.51 -27.28
N HIS A 23 -6.41 -16.41 -27.56
CA HIS A 23 -5.95 -16.14 -28.91
C HIS A 23 -5.03 -17.27 -29.39
N TRP A 24 -5.25 -17.71 -30.63
CA TRP A 24 -4.61 -18.88 -31.23
C TRP A 24 -3.10 -18.68 -31.46
N ASN A 25 -2.62 -17.45 -31.64
CA ASN A 25 -1.21 -17.18 -31.91
C ASN A 25 -0.35 -17.26 -30.62
N PRO A 26 0.67 -18.14 -30.57
CA PRO A 26 1.56 -18.29 -29.40
C PRO A 26 2.33 -17.03 -29.01
N LYS A 27 2.55 -16.09 -29.95
CA LYS A 27 3.20 -14.79 -29.70
C LYS A 27 2.57 -14.04 -28.51
N TRP A 28 1.26 -14.22 -28.31
CA TRP A 28 0.46 -13.51 -27.31
C TRP A 28 0.42 -14.24 -25.95
N LYS A 29 1.02 -15.43 -25.84
CA LYS A 29 1.07 -16.20 -24.58
C LYS A 29 1.81 -15.43 -23.48
N LYS A 30 2.93 -14.79 -23.82
CA LYS A 30 3.75 -14.02 -22.86
C LYS A 30 2.99 -12.80 -22.32
N LEU A 31 2.35 -12.03 -23.21
CA LEU A 31 1.55 -10.87 -22.84
C LEU A 31 0.36 -11.25 -21.96
N ARG A 32 -0.31 -12.37 -22.26
CA ARG A 32 -1.40 -12.89 -21.40
C ARG A 32 -0.92 -13.29 -20.00
N ALA A 33 0.30 -13.80 -19.87
CA ALA A 33 0.89 -14.08 -18.56
C ALA A 33 1.26 -12.80 -17.81
N GLN A 34 1.73 -11.77 -18.53
CA GLN A 34 2.13 -10.48 -17.94
C GLN A 34 0.96 -9.62 -17.45
N LYS A 35 -0.27 -9.81 -17.97
CA LYS A 35 -1.47 -9.13 -17.45
C LYS A 35 -1.67 -9.33 -15.94
N VAL A 36 -1.28 -10.49 -15.41
CA VAL A 36 -1.43 -10.80 -13.98
C VAL A 36 -0.22 -10.24 -13.24
N ILE A 37 -0.34 -8.99 -12.80
CA ILE A 37 0.68 -8.32 -12.01
C ILE A 37 0.56 -8.79 -10.57
N LYS A 38 1.62 -9.40 -10.02
CA LYS A 38 1.69 -9.76 -8.60
C LYS A 38 2.06 -8.52 -7.81
N VAL A 39 1.05 -7.85 -7.26
CA VAL A 39 1.25 -6.71 -6.35
C VAL A 39 1.50 -7.26 -4.94
N LYS A 40 2.53 -6.76 -4.26
CA LYS A 40 2.70 -7.01 -2.82
C LYS A 40 1.72 -6.10 -2.08
N LEU A 41 0.76 -6.70 -1.38
CA LEU A 41 -0.14 -5.94 -0.52
C LEU A 41 0.60 -5.55 0.76
N PRO A 42 0.31 -4.38 1.35
CA PRO A 42 0.83 -4.00 2.67
C PRO A 42 0.26 -4.92 3.78
N ASP A 43 1.05 -5.15 4.82
CA ASP A 43 0.66 -5.97 5.97
C ASP A 43 0.10 -5.07 7.09
N TYR A 44 -1.23 -4.88 7.11
CA TYR A 44 -1.91 -3.95 8.01
C TYR A 44 -1.79 -4.25 9.52
N GLU A 45 -1.32 -5.43 9.92
CA GLU A 45 -1.17 -5.82 11.34
C GLU A 45 0.21 -5.47 11.92
N ASN A 46 1.25 -5.39 11.09
CA ASN A 46 2.64 -5.19 11.55
C ASN A 46 3.23 -3.82 11.15
N ASP A 47 2.54 -3.10 10.28
CA ASP A 47 2.96 -1.81 9.71
C ASP A 47 2.21 -0.61 10.33
N ASP A 48 1.94 -0.63 11.64
CA ASP A 48 1.43 0.56 12.32
C ASP A 48 2.50 1.66 12.32
N ASP A 49 2.24 2.72 11.55
CA ASP A 49 3.18 3.83 11.35
C ASP A 49 3.33 4.71 12.61
N SER A 50 2.48 4.54 13.64
CA SER A 50 2.48 5.36 14.86
C SER A 50 3.69 5.12 15.76
N ASP A 51 4.22 3.89 15.79
CA ASP A 51 5.31 3.49 16.70
C ASP A 51 6.65 3.27 15.95
N LEU A 52 6.74 3.73 14.70
CA LEU A 52 7.89 3.49 13.86
C LEU A 52 9.04 4.45 14.22
N SER A 53 10.18 3.90 14.65
CA SER A 53 11.42 4.69 14.75
C SER A 53 11.75 5.32 13.39
N ASN A 54 12.27 6.56 13.43
CA ASN A 54 12.67 7.33 12.24
C ASN A 54 13.57 6.53 11.28
N GLU A 55 14.41 5.64 11.80
CA GLU A 55 15.31 4.78 11.01
C GLU A 55 14.55 3.70 10.23
N LYS A 56 13.56 3.08 10.87
CA LYS A 56 12.71 2.06 10.25
C LYS A 56 11.80 2.71 9.21
N MET A 57 11.34 3.94 9.45
CA MET A 57 10.60 4.73 8.45
C MET A 57 11.43 5.04 7.20
N ARG A 58 12.68 5.51 7.37
CA ARG A 58 13.60 5.74 6.24
C ARG A 58 13.88 4.47 5.45
N SER A 59 14.02 3.33 6.12
CA SER A 59 14.23 2.03 5.48
C SER A 59 13.02 1.62 4.64
N LYS A 60 11.81 1.73 5.20
CA LYS A 60 10.54 1.48 4.49
C LYS A 60 10.37 2.38 3.26
N LEU A 61 10.65 3.67 3.38
CA LEU A 61 10.60 4.61 2.25
C LEU A 61 11.61 4.25 1.15
N LYS A 62 12.81 3.81 1.53
CA LYS A 62 13.85 3.36 0.58
C LYS A 62 13.46 2.05 -0.12
N GLU A 63 12.86 1.10 0.59
CA GLU A 63 12.33 -0.13 0.01
C GLU A 63 11.19 0.14 -0.98
N ALA A 64 10.34 1.12 -0.68
CA ALA A 64 9.29 1.59 -1.58
C ALA A 64 9.82 2.39 -2.79
N GLY A 65 11.12 2.70 -2.82
CA GLY A 65 11.72 3.56 -3.84
C GLY A 65 11.26 5.01 -3.77
N LEU A 66 10.68 5.43 -2.64
CA LEU A 66 10.23 6.80 -2.42
C LEU A 66 11.38 7.58 -1.79
N GLN A 67 11.99 8.46 -2.58
CA GLN A 67 12.90 9.45 -2.02
C GLN A 67 12.07 10.47 -1.24
N PRO A 68 12.49 10.91 -0.03
CA PRO A 68 11.86 12.05 0.61
C PRO A 68 11.89 13.22 -0.39
N SER A 69 10.74 13.85 -0.64
CA SER A 69 10.72 15.02 -1.50
C SER A 69 11.65 16.07 -0.91
N MET A 70 12.57 16.61 -1.72
CA MET A 70 13.28 17.81 -1.33
C MET A 70 12.31 18.97 -1.45
N PRO A 71 11.90 19.63 -0.36
CA PRO A 71 10.96 20.72 -0.48
C PRO A 71 11.72 21.92 -1.04
N TRP A 72 11.61 22.14 -2.34
CA TRP A 72 11.97 23.44 -2.92
C TRP A 72 10.89 24.44 -2.51
N MET A 73 11.08 25.07 -1.35
CA MET A 73 10.14 26.04 -0.80
C MET A 73 10.47 27.43 -1.34
N GLU A 74 9.86 27.84 -2.45
CA GLU A 74 9.99 29.21 -2.98
C GLU A 74 9.51 30.27 -1.98
N LYS A 75 8.43 29.94 -1.25
CA LYS A 75 7.73 30.86 -0.36
C LYS A 75 7.46 30.18 0.98
N PRO A 76 7.69 30.87 2.11
CA PRO A 76 7.38 30.34 3.42
C PRO A 76 5.87 30.18 3.58
N ILE A 77 5.46 29.16 4.35
CA ILE A 77 4.07 28.96 4.73
C ILE A 77 3.73 30.01 5.79
N PHE A 78 2.81 30.93 5.48
CA PHE A 78 2.33 31.92 6.44
C PHE A 78 1.29 31.28 7.36
N ILE A 79 1.69 31.01 8.60
CA ILE A 79 0.82 30.51 9.66
C ILE A 79 0.46 31.69 10.56
N SER A 80 -0.81 32.08 10.57
CA SER A 80 -1.29 33.27 11.30
C SER A 80 -1.56 33.02 12.78
N CYS A 81 -1.83 31.78 13.18
CA CYS A 81 -2.13 31.39 14.55
C CYS A 81 -1.26 30.20 14.99
N THR A 82 -0.92 30.15 16.28
CA THR A 82 -0.15 29.03 16.84
C THR A 82 -1.05 27.81 17.00
N GLY A 83 -0.48 26.62 16.79
CA GLY A 83 -1.25 25.35 16.89
C GLY A 83 -1.61 24.95 18.32
N SER A 84 -0.95 25.53 19.33
CA SER A 84 -1.15 25.21 20.74
C SER A 84 -1.20 26.47 21.62
N ILE A 85 -1.74 26.31 22.82
CA ILE A 85 -1.70 27.28 23.91
C ILE A 85 -0.31 27.20 24.54
N PHE A 86 0.34 28.33 24.82
CA PHE A 86 1.67 28.35 25.44
C PHE A 86 1.61 28.02 26.93
N GLU A 87 0.72 28.70 27.64
CA GLU A 87 0.52 28.55 29.08
C GLU A 87 -0.97 28.35 29.30
N GLU A 88 -1.36 27.10 29.55
CA GLU A 88 -2.76 26.78 29.82
C GLU A 88 -3.15 27.33 31.19
N TYR A 89 -4.20 28.14 31.22
CA TYR A 89 -4.77 28.60 32.47
C TYR A 89 -5.37 27.41 33.22
N VAL A 90 -4.82 27.11 34.39
CA VAL A 90 -5.39 26.12 35.31
C VAL A 90 -6.37 26.85 36.23
N PRO A 91 -7.69 26.64 36.06
CA PRO A 91 -8.66 27.29 36.92
C PRO A 91 -8.50 26.78 38.37
N PRO A 92 -8.63 27.66 39.38
CA PRO A 92 -8.56 27.26 40.78
C PRO A 92 -9.74 26.35 41.15
N GLU A 93 -9.53 25.45 42.11
CA GLU A 93 -10.56 24.54 42.60
C GLU A 93 -11.76 25.33 43.16
N GLY A 94 -12.90 25.27 42.46
CA GLY A 94 -14.14 25.94 42.87
C GLY A 94 -14.66 27.04 41.94
N ASP A 95 -13.94 27.36 40.87
CA ASP A 95 -14.35 28.36 39.85
C ASP A 95 -15.73 28.06 39.22
N GLY A 96 -16.13 26.78 39.17
CA GLY A 96 -17.46 26.35 38.70
C GLY A 96 -18.56 26.20 39.77
N LYS A 97 -18.26 26.33 41.07
CA LYS A 97 -19.24 26.09 42.15
C LYS A 97 -19.89 27.34 42.72
N TYR A 98 -19.23 28.50 42.61
CA TYR A 98 -19.71 29.77 43.17
C TYR A 98 -19.63 30.88 42.11
N SER A 99 -20.67 31.00 41.28
CA SER A 99 -20.95 32.21 40.50
C SER A 99 -21.84 33.15 41.31
N THR A 100 -21.44 33.49 42.54
CA THR A 100 -22.25 34.38 43.37
C THR A 100 -22.11 35.81 42.92
N ILE A 101 -23.14 36.25 42.18
CA ILE A 101 -23.54 37.63 41.91
C ILE A 101 -22.72 38.35 40.82
N THR A 102 -23.33 38.49 39.64
CA THR A 102 -23.09 39.64 38.76
C THR A 102 -23.49 40.87 39.57
N GLY A 103 -22.52 41.72 39.90
CA GLY A 103 -22.74 42.94 40.67
C GLY A 103 -23.90 43.76 40.10
N ALA A 104 -24.74 44.24 41.02
CA ALA A 104 -25.85 45.15 40.76
C ALA A 104 -25.40 46.47 40.12
#